data_AF-A0A8T2QLB7-F1
#
_entry.id   AF-A0A8T2QLB7-F1
#
_cell.length_a   1.000
_cell.length_b   1.000
_cell.length_c   1.000
_cell.angle_alpha   90.00
_cell.angle_beta   90.00
_cell.angle_gamma   90.00
#
_symmetry.space_group_name_H-M   'P 1'
#
loop_
_entity.id
_entity.type
_entity.pdbx_description
1 polymer ?
#
loop_
_entity_poly.entity_id
_entity_poly.type
_entity_poly.pdbx_seq_one_letter_code
_entity_poly.pdbx_strand_id
1 'polypeptide(L)'
;MVELSLVICDDSYIQKLNKKWRGKDYPTDVLSFPQGRPPKMSSLWLLGDVIISLDTARRQAEERGHDLLDEMRILLVHGLLHVLGYDHEQGAEAAEEMEKEELRILQGLGWNSAGLITASMKEIQADRTQPSTQDLEVEKKKGLHRSSSPFKVLLCDMDGTLLNSKSKISKSTAAALKEAVRRGIKVVIATGKTRPAVITACQSVGLVGETGVISNASPGVFVQGLLVYGQHGKVIHSQILSPDVCIKAFQYSLEERRPLLGFSGDRTVTLFEHDLIDALHTIYMEPKAEVAPSVDHILENYSIQKLLFADTVDQVSKFIRPYWSKELGDAARVVQAQSDMLEIIPVGASKGKGVSLLLQDLGVHPDEVMAIGDGENDIEMLQLVGWGVAMRNGAPATLAIADAQVGSNDEDGIAEALEKFLFT
;
A
#
# COMPACT_ATOMS: atom_id res chain seq x y z
N MET A 1 -14.79 17.99 -9.00
CA MET A 1 -15.90 17.06 -9.32
C MET A 1 -15.82 16.75 -10.81
N VAL A 2 -16.09 15.51 -11.23
CA VAL A 2 -16.07 15.10 -12.65
C VAL A 2 -17.47 14.63 -13.06
N GLU A 3 -17.85 14.83 -14.32
CA GLU A 3 -19.15 14.44 -14.87
C GLU A 3 -19.00 13.78 -16.24
N LEU A 4 -19.76 12.72 -16.49
CA LEU A 4 -19.82 11.95 -17.74
C LEU A 4 -21.29 11.75 -18.13
N SER A 5 -21.60 11.97 -19.40
CA SER A 5 -22.94 11.73 -19.95
C SER A 5 -22.96 10.39 -20.69
N LEU A 6 -23.95 9.55 -20.39
CA LEU A 6 -24.12 8.22 -20.98
C LEU A 6 -25.51 8.12 -21.64
N VAL A 7 -25.52 7.79 -22.93
CA VAL A 7 -26.74 7.58 -23.70
C VAL A 7 -26.83 6.12 -24.13
N ILE A 8 -27.92 5.45 -23.76
CA ILE A 8 -28.24 4.10 -24.22
C ILE A 8 -29.35 4.23 -25.28
N CYS A 9 -29.11 3.73 -26.49
CA CYS A 9 -30.01 3.92 -27.63
C CYS A 9 -30.19 2.66 -28.49
N ASP A 10 -31.02 2.76 -29.53
CA ASP A 10 -31.21 1.72 -30.54
C ASP A 10 -30.26 1.87 -31.74
N ASP A 11 -30.19 0.86 -32.59
CA ASP A 11 -29.32 0.88 -33.78
C ASP A 11 -29.68 2.00 -34.77
N SER A 12 -30.96 2.35 -34.89
CA SER A 12 -31.41 3.42 -35.80
C SER A 12 -30.85 4.78 -35.36
N TYR A 13 -30.82 5.04 -34.06
CA TYR A 13 -30.31 6.27 -33.49
C TYR A 13 -28.78 6.35 -33.65
N ILE A 14 -28.05 5.30 -33.26
CA ILE A 14 -26.58 5.33 -33.34
C ILE A 14 -26.09 5.34 -34.80
N GLN A 15 -26.79 4.69 -35.73
CA GLN A 15 -26.46 4.72 -37.16
C GLN A 15 -26.56 6.13 -37.73
N LYS A 16 -27.60 6.91 -37.35
CA LYS A 16 -27.71 8.32 -37.76
C LYS A 16 -26.52 9.14 -37.26
N LEU A 17 -26.07 8.90 -36.03
CA LEU A 17 -24.90 9.57 -35.46
C LEU A 17 -23.60 9.12 -36.14
N ASN A 18 -23.43 7.82 -36.37
CA ASN A 18 -22.26 7.25 -37.03
C ASN A 18 -22.12 7.78 -38.47
N LYS A 19 -23.24 7.89 -39.20
CA LYS A 19 -23.29 8.52 -40.51
C LYS A 19 -22.93 10.00 -40.44
N LYS A 20 -23.51 10.74 -39.49
CA LYS A 20 -23.30 12.18 -39.34
C LYS A 20 -21.85 12.53 -38.97
N TRP A 21 -21.24 11.78 -38.06
CA TRP A 21 -19.95 12.13 -37.46
C TRP A 21 -18.75 11.34 -38.01
N ARG A 22 -18.94 10.09 -38.44
CA ARG A 22 -17.89 9.23 -39.03
C ARG A 22 -18.12 8.91 -40.51
N GLY A 23 -19.22 9.38 -41.12
CA GLY A 23 -19.56 9.08 -42.52
C GLY A 23 -19.97 7.62 -42.77
N LYS A 24 -20.17 6.83 -41.72
CA LYS A 24 -20.44 5.39 -41.77
C LYS A 24 -21.93 5.11 -41.60
N ASP A 25 -22.62 4.68 -42.66
CA ASP A 25 -24.06 4.44 -42.67
C ASP A 25 -24.42 3.01 -42.25
N TYR A 26 -23.98 2.61 -41.06
CA TYR A 26 -24.33 1.35 -40.39
C TYR A 26 -24.29 1.55 -38.87
N PRO A 27 -25.03 0.76 -38.07
CA PRO A 27 -24.98 0.85 -36.61
C PRO A 27 -23.61 0.40 -36.08
N THR A 28 -23.08 1.14 -35.10
CA THR A 28 -21.87 0.77 -34.35
C THR A 28 -22.25 0.44 -32.92
N ASP A 29 -21.33 -0.16 -32.19
CA ASP A 29 -21.46 -0.52 -30.78
C ASP A 29 -21.39 0.68 -29.82
N VAL A 30 -20.35 1.52 -29.95
CA VAL A 30 -20.14 2.70 -29.11
C VAL A 30 -19.59 3.89 -29.90
N LEU A 31 -20.00 5.11 -29.49
CA LEU A 31 -19.40 6.38 -29.94
C LEU A 31 -19.03 7.23 -28.73
N SER A 32 -17.83 7.81 -28.77
CA SER A 32 -17.31 8.70 -27.71
C SER A 32 -17.07 10.11 -28.23
N PHE A 33 -17.55 11.11 -27.50
CA PHE A 33 -17.40 12.52 -27.81
C PHE A 33 -16.71 13.23 -26.63
N PRO A 34 -15.37 13.36 -26.64
CA PRO A 34 -14.65 14.02 -25.56
C PRO A 34 -14.97 15.53 -25.51
N GLN A 35 -15.11 16.06 -24.30
CA GLN A 35 -15.15 17.49 -24.01
C GLN A 35 -13.77 17.96 -23.53
N GLY A 36 -13.39 19.16 -23.94
CA GLY A 36 -12.07 19.73 -23.62
C GLY A 36 -11.89 20.03 -22.13
N ARG A 37 -10.65 20.37 -21.74
CA ARG A 37 -10.35 20.74 -20.33
C ARG A 37 -11.19 21.94 -19.87
N PRO A 38 -11.68 21.92 -18.61
CA PRO A 38 -12.52 22.99 -18.09
C PRO A 38 -11.71 24.29 -17.94
N PRO A 39 -12.37 25.47 -18.00
CA PRO A 39 -11.73 26.74 -17.71
C PRO A 39 -11.17 26.74 -16.28
N LYS A 40 -10.04 27.43 -16.05
CA LYS A 40 -9.26 27.46 -14.78
C LYS A 40 -10.06 27.79 -13.50
N MET A 41 -11.30 28.27 -13.60
CA MET A 41 -12.16 28.62 -12.48
C MET A 41 -13.34 27.66 -12.25
N SER A 42 -13.49 26.60 -13.05
CA SER A 42 -14.54 25.61 -12.83
C SER A 42 -14.04 24.47 -11.95
N SER A 43 -14.75 24.20 -10.86
CA SER A 43 -14.53 23.03 -9.99
C SER A 43 -15.16 21.74 -10.55
N LEU A 44 -15.90 21.84 -11.66
CA LEU A 44 -16.55 20.74 -12.37
C LEU A 44 -15.88 20.52 -13.74
N TRP A 45 -15.43 19.28 -13.98
CA TRP A 45 -14.86 18.84 -15.25
C TRP A 45 -15.86 17.94 -15.98
N LEU A 46 -16.43 18.45 -17.08
CA LEU A 46 -17.25 17.67 -18.01
C LEU A 46 -16.34 16.84 -18.92
N LEU A 47 -16.38 15.52 -18.79
CA LEU A 47 -15.52 14.60 -19.54
C LEU A 47 -15.99 14.46 -20.99
N GLY A 48 -17.29 14.25 -21.23
CA GLY A 48 -17.83 14.06 -22.57
C GLY A 48 -19.08 13.16 -22.58
N ASP A 49 -19.46 12.74 -23.77
CA ASP A 49 -20.58 11.82 -24.01
C ASP A 49 -20.07 10.44 -24.46
N VAL A 50 -20.66 9.38 -23.90
CA VAL A 50 -20.54 8.00 -24.40
C VAL A 50 -21.92 7.53 -24.83
N ILE A 51 -22.06 7.08 -26.07
CA ILE A 51 -23.34 6.60 -26.63
C ILE A 51 -23.17 5.13 -27.00
N ILE A 52 -24.01 4.26 -26.44
CA ILE A 52 -23.96 2.80 -26.61
C ILE A 52 -25.27 2.33 -27.26
N SER A 53 -25.18 1.50 -28.30
CA SER A 53 -26.35 0.80 -28.85
C SER A 53 -26.65 -0.46 -28.05
N LEU A 54 -27.85 -0.54 -27.48
CA LEU A 54 -28.28 -1.71 -26.74
C LEU A 54 -28.55 -2.93 -27.65
N ASP A 55 -28.98 -2.68 -28.89
CA ASP A 55 -29.24 -3.74 -29.87
C ASP A 55 -27.94 -4.37 -30.36
N THR A 56 -26.91 -3.56 -30.61
CA THR A 56 -25.58 -4.05 -30.98
C THR A 56 -24.90 -4.75 -29.80
N ALA A 57 -24.97 -4.18 -28.59
CA ALA A 57 -24.42 -4.82 -27.39
C ALA A 57 -25.05 -6.20 -27.12
N ARG A 58 -26.36 -6.38 -27.37
CA ARG A 58 -27.00 -7.71 -27.24
C ARG A 58 -26.43 -8.73 -28.20
N ARG A 59 -26.26 -8.37 -29.47
CA ARG A 59 -25.68 -9.28 -30.47
C ARG A 59 -24.25 -9.66 -30.11
N GLN A 60 -23.43 -8.68 -29.73
CA GLN A 60 -22.04 -8.92 -29.32
C GLN A 60 -21.96 -9.80 -28.07
N ALA A 61 -22.84 -9.58 -27.08
CA ALA A 61 -22.90 -10.41 -25.88
C ALA A 61 -23.21 -11.88 -26.21
N GLU A 62 -24.18 -12.12 -27.11
CA GLU A 62 -24.52 -13.47 -27.59
C GLU A 62 -23.35 -14.10 -28.36
N GLU A 63 -22.73 -13.37 -29.29
CA GLU A 63 -21.60 -13.84 -30.11
C GLU A 63 -20.37 -14.19 -29.26
N ARG A 64 -20.11 -13.42 -28.20
CA ARG A 64 -18.96 -13.59 -27.31
C ARG A 64 -19.23 -14.50 -26.11
N GLY A 65 -20.47 -14.95 -25.93
CA GLY A 65 -20.84 -15.93 -24.91
C GLY A 65 -20.84 -15.40 -23.48
N HIS A 66 -21.26 -14.16 -23.28
CA HIS A 66 -21.37 -13.49 -21.97
C HIS A 66 -22.65 -12.66 -21.87
N ASP A 67 -22.92 -12.07 -20.69
CA ASP A 67 -24.19 -11.38 -20.46
C ASP A 67 -24.21 -9.95 -21.05
N LEU A 68 -25.41 -9.42 -21.27
CA LEU A 68 -25.58 -8.07 -21.82
C LEU A 68 -25.00 -6.98 -20.90
N LEU A 69 -25.09 -7.14 -19.58
CA LEU A 69 -24.57 -6.14 -18.64
C LEU A 69 -23.04 -6.09 -18.70
N ASP A 70 -22.40 -7.21 -18.95
CA ASP A 70 -20.97 -7.34 -19.12
C ASP A 70 -20.48 -6.70 -20.41
N GLU A 71 -21.16 -6.95 -21.53
CA GLU A 71 -20.86 -6.27 -22.79
C GLU A 71 -21.08 -4.75 -22.64
N MET A 72 -22.13 -4.32 -21.92
CA MET A 72 -22.34 -2.90 -21.60
C MET A 72 -21.22 -2.31 -20.72
N ARG A 73 -20.67 -3.07 -19.75
CA ARG A 73 -19.53 -2.64 -18.94
C ARG A 73 -18.29 -2.44 -19.81
N ILE A 74 -18.02 -3.38 -20.71
CA ILE A 74 -16.88 -3.30 -21.63
C ILE A 74 -17.02 -2.07 -22.53
N LEU A 75 -18.18 -1.89 -23.18
CA LEU A 75 -18.43 -0.75 -24.07
C LEU A 75 -18.36 0.60 -23.33
N LEU A 76 -18.82 0.66 -22.08
CA LEU A 76 -18.71 1.87 -21.27
C LEU A 76 -17.25 2.20 -20.90
N VAL A 77 -16.47 1.20 -20.49
CA VAL A 77 -15.05 1.40 -20.15
C VAL A 77 -14.26 1.81 -21.39
N HIS A 78 -14.46 1.12 -22.51
CA HIS A 78 -13.85 1.45 -23.79
C HIS A 78 -14.20 2.88 -24.21
N GLY A 79 -15.49 3.23 -24.17
CA GLY A 79 -15.97 4.56 -24.50
C GLY A 79 -15.40 5.65 -23.59
N LEU A 80 -15.28 5.38 -22.29
CA LEU A 80 -14.68 6.28 -21.31
C LEU A 80 -13.19 6.54 -21.58
N LEU A 81 -12.43 5.52 -21.98
CA LEU A 81 -11.02 5.67 -22.30
C LEU A 81 -10.81 6.59 -23.50
N HIS A 82 -11.64 6.47 -24.52
CA HIS A 82 -11.64 7.43 -25.62
C HIS A 82 -11.97 8.86 -25.17
N VAL A 83 -12.92 9.02 -24.25
CA VAL A 83 -13.24 10.33 -23.67
C VAL A 83 -12.05 10.90 -22.88
N LEU A 84 -11.23 10.05 -22.25
CA LEU A 84 -10.03 10.45 -21.52
C LEU A 84 -8.81 10.68 -22.42
N GLY A 85 -8.95 10.50 -23.74
CA GLY A 85 -7.91 10.79 -24.72
C GLY A 85 -7.05 9.61 -25.14
N TYR A 86 -7.42 8.38 -24.76
CA TYR A 86 -6.84 7.18 -25.35
C TYR A 86 -7.40 6.97 -26.76
N ASP A 87 -6.58 6.56 -27.72
CA ASP A 87 -7.02 6.33 -29.08
C ASP A 87 -6.26 5.16 -29.72
N HIS A 88 -6.87 3.98 -29.67
CA HIS A 88 -6.28 2.77 -30.23
C HIS A 88 -6.17 2.81 -31.77
N GLU A 89 -6.83 3.74 -32.47
CA GLU A 89 -6.73 3.85 -33.94
C GLU A 89 -5.40 4.53 -34.37
N GLN A 90 -4.64 5.11 -33.44
CA GLN A 90 -3.38 5.84 -33.73
C GLN A 90 -2.13 4.95 -33.88
N GLY A 91 -2.25 3.64 -33.68
CA GLY A 91 -1.15 2.69 -33.89
C GLY A 91 -1.08 1.60 -32.83
N ALA A 92 -0.18 0.64 -33.01
CA ALA A 92 -0.08 -0.56 -32.17
C ALA A 92 0.27 -0.23 -30.70
N GLU A 93 1.15 0.74 -30.47
CA GLU A 93 1.55 1.16 -29.12
C GLU A 93 0.38 1.82 -28.38
N ALA A 94 -0.36 2.73 -29.04
CA ALA A 94 -1.54 3.36 -28.47
C ALA A 94 -2.68 2.35 -28.21
N ALA A 95 -2.81 1.34 -29.07
CA ALA A 95 -3.75 0.23 -28.87
C ALA A 95 -3.37 -0.62 -27.66
N GLU A 96 -2.10 -0.97 -27.48
CA GLU A 96 -1.61 -1.74 -26.32
C GLU A 96 -1.77 -0.96 -25.01
N GLU A 97 -1.49 0.35 -25.01
CA GLU A 97 -1.70 1.21 -23.85
C GLU A 97 -3.18 1.30 -23.46
N MET A 98 -4.07 1.51 -24.44
CA MET A 98 -5.50 1.57 -24.21
C MET A 98 -6.06 0.21 -23.77
N GLU A 99 -5.60 -0.89 -24.36
CA GLU A 99 -5.99 -2.26 -23.98
C GLU A 99 -5.62 -2.57 -22.54
N LYS A 100 -4.39 -2.22 -22.15
CA LYS A 100 -3.91 -2.41 -20.78
C LYS A 100 -4.75 -1.65 -19.77
N GLU A 101 -5.15 -0.43 -20.10
CA GLU A 101 -5.97 0.39 -19.23
C GLU A 101 -7.43 -0.08 -19.19
N GLU A 102 -7.95 -0.56 -20.31
CA GLU A 102 -9.29 -1.16 -20.41
C GLU A 102 -9.40 -2.41 -19.54
N LEU A 103 -8.43 -3.34 -19.68
CA LEU A 103 -8.34 -4.53 -18.84
C LEU A 103 -8.17 -4.17 -17.37
N ARG A 104 -7.37 -3.14 -17.05
CA ARG A 104 -7.17 -2.67 -15.67
C ARG A 104 -8.48 -2.21 -15.04
N ILE A 105 -9.30 -1.45 -15.76
CA ILE A 105 -10.58 -0.95 -15.24
C ILE A 105 -11.59 -2.09 -15.13
N LEU A 106 -11.70 -2.93 -16.16
CA LEU A 106 -12.61 -4.07 -16.18
C LEU A 106 -12.31 -5.06 -15.04
N GLN A 107 -11.04 -5.42 -14.82
CA GLN A 107 -10.64 -6.26 -13.69
C GLN A 107 -10.93 -5.59 -12.34
N GLY A 108 -10.78 -4.26 -12.26
CA GLY A 108 -11.16 -3.47 -11.08
C GLY A 108 -12.66 -3.50 -10.77
N LEU A 109 -13.50 -3.78 -11.76
CA LEU A 109 -14.95 -3.97 -11.62
C LEU A 109 -15.35 -5.44 -11.41
N GLY A 110 -14.37 -6.36 -11.30
CA GLY A 110 -14.59 -7.79 -11.13
C GLY A 110 -14.82 -8.56 -12.44
N TRP A 111 -14.53 -7.95 -13.60
CA TRP A 111 -14.61 -8.59 -14.90
C TRP A 111 -13.34 -9.40 -15.21
N ASN A 112 -13.50 -10.69 -15.51
CA ASN A 112 -12.38 -11.64 -15.63
C ASN A 112 -12.09 -12.11 -17.06
N SER A 113 -12.77 -11.56 -18.08
CA SER A 113 -12.51 -11.91 -19.49
C SER A 113 -11.84 -10.77 -20.26
N ALA A 114 -11.51 -11.04 -21.52
CA ALA A 114 -10.92 -10.09 -22.46
C ALA A 114 -11.77 -8.82 -22.62
N GLY A 115 -11.11 -7.65 -22.79
CA GLY A 115 -11.74 -6.39 -23.16
C GLY A 115 -12.10 -6.32 -24.66
N LEU A 116 -12.73 -5.23 -25.09
CA LEU A 116 -13.14 -4.95 -26.47
C LEU A 116 -11.94 -4.97 -27.44
N ILE A 117 -10.79 -4.41 -27.04
CA ILE A 117 -9.58 -4.37 -27.88
C ILE A 117 -9.01 -5.77 -28.08
N THR A 118 -8.90 -6.55 -27.00
CA THR A 118 -8.48 -7.95 -27.06
C THR A 118 -9.46 -8.82 -27.87
N ALA A 119 -10.77 -8.52 -27.81
CA ALA A 119 -11.81 -9.24 -28.55
C ALA A 119 -11.78 -8.93 -30.06
N SER A 120 -11.60 -7.66 -30.44
CA SER A 120 -11.49 -7.21 -31.83
C SER A 120 -10.17 -7.65 -32.50
N MET A 121 -9.08 -7.79 -31.75
CA MET A 121 -7.81 -8.33 -32.29
C MET A 121 -7.88 -9.83 -32.61
N LYS A 122 -8.70 -10.61 -31.89
CA LYS A 122 -8.94 -12.02 -32.20
C LYS A 122 -9.66 -12.22 -33.54
N GLU A 123 -10.51 -11.28 -33.95
CA GLU A 123 -11.15 -11.31 -35.28
C GLU A 123 -10.14 -11.09 -36.42
N ILE A 124 -9.06 -10.31 -36.18
CA ILE A 124 -8.01 -10.07 -37.18
C ILE A 124 -7.04 -11.26 -37.30
N GLN A 125 -6.80 -12.01 -36.22
CA GLN A 125 -5.92 -13.19 -36.23
C GLN A 125 -6.61 -14.48 -36.71
N ALA A 126 -7.94 -14.59 -36.62
CA ALA A 126 -8.68 -15.75 -37.12
C ALA A 126 -8.65 -15.91 -38.66
N ASP A 127 -8.26 -14.87 -39.41
CA ASP A 127 -8.16 -14.89 -40.88
C ASP A 127 -6.75 -15.25 -41.39
N ARG A 128 -5.78 -15.50 -40.49
CA ARG A 128 -4.40 -15.84 -40.85
C ARG A 128 -3.83 -16.91 -39.93
N THR A 129 -4.12 -18.19 -40.22
CA THR A 129 -3.12 -19.28 -40.31
C THR A 129 -3.81 -20.66 -40.33
N GLN A 130 -3.57 -21.43 -41.39
CA GLN A 130 -3.80 -22.87 -41.42
C GLN A 130 -2.61 -23.60 -40.77
N PRO A 131 -2.80 -24.76 -40.11
CA PRO A 131 -1.71 -25.50 -39.49
C PRO A 131 -1.11 -26.54 -40.44
N SER A 132 0.23 -26.68 -40.41
CA SER A 132 0.93 -27.88 -40.91
C SER A 132 1.51 -28.67 -39.74
N THR A 133 1.24 -29.97 -39.78
CA THR A 133 1.54 -31.04 -38.82
C THR A 133 3.02 -31.45 -38.74
N GLN A 134 3.34 -32.21 -37.67
CA GLN A 134 4.54 -33.03 -37.36
C GLN A 134 5.51 -32.31 -36.41
N ASP A 135 5.84 -32.78 -35.21
CA ASP A 135 6.01 -34.15 -34.72
C ASP A 135 5.64 -34.36 -33.24
N LEU A 136 5.14 -35.56 -32.94
CA LEU A 136 5.12 -36.24 -31.64
C LEU A 136 6.60 -36.57 -31.27
N GLU A 137 7.09 -36.61 -30.04
CA GLU A 137 6.63 -37.42 -28.92
C GLU A 137 7.62 -37.30 -27.72
N VAL A 138 7.11 -37.54 -26.50
CA VAL A 138 7.80 -37.95 -25.26
C VAL A 138 8.71 -36.96 -24.49
N GLU A 139 8.20 -36.45 -23.36
CA GLU A 139 8.82 -36.76 -22.06
C GLU A 139 7.83 -36.73 -20.89
N LYS A 140 7.88 -37.80 -20.08
CA LYS A 140 6.99 -38.10 -18.97
C LYS A 140 7.28 -37.21 -17.76
N LYS A 141 6.18 -36.78 -17.12
CA LYS A 141 6.00 -36.49 -15.68
C LYS A 141 7.28 -36.59 -14.84
N LYS A 142 7.87 -35.43 -14.51
CA LYS A 142 8.52 -35.24 -13.21
C LYS A 142 7.52 -34.57 -12.28
N GLY A 143 7.19 -35.25 -11.19
CA GLY A 143 6.43 -34.67 -10.09
C GLY A 143 7.12 -33.42 -9.61
N LEU A 144 6.36 -32.32 -9.54
CA LEU A 144 6.82 -31.06 -9.00
C LEU A 144 7.01 -31.27 -7.49
N HIS A 145 8.25 -31.54 -7.07
CA HIS A 145 8.66 -31.32 -5.70
C HIS A 145 8.36 -29.85 -5.39
N ARG A 146 7.35 -29.59 -4.55
CA ARG A 146 7.23 -28.30 -3.88
C ARG A 146 8.43 -28.19 -2.95
N SER A 147 9.48 -27.53 -3.40
CA SER A 147 10.44 -26.87 -2.51
C SER A 147 9.60 -25.95 -1.63
N SER A 148 9.27 -26.38 -0.41
CA SER A 148 8.69 -25.46 0.57
C SER A 148 9.83 -24.57 1.03
N SER A 149 9.73 -23.26 0.78
CA SER A 149 10.66 -22.29 1.37
C SER A 149 10.86 -22.62 2.86
N PRO A 150 12.11 -22.58 3.38
CA PRO A 150 12.37 -22.86 4.79
C PRO A 150 11.69 -21.83 5.70
N PHE A 151 11.30 -20.67 5.16
CA PHE A 151 10.70 -19.58 5.90
C PHE A 151 9.17 -19.69 5.95
N LYS A 152 8.62 -19.61 7.16
CA LYS A 152 7.18 -19.59 7.44
C LYS A 152 6.67 -18.19 7.75
N VAL A 153 7.56 -17.30 8.19
CA VAL A 153 7.22 -15.93 8.56
C VAL A 153 8.11 -14.96 7.80
N LEU A 154 7.50 -13.89 7.29
CA LEU A 154 8.18 -12.71 6.78
C LEU A 154 7.93 -11.55 7.76
N LEU A 155 8.99 -11.04 8.37
CA LEU A 155 8.95 -9.77 9.10
C LEU A 155 9.33 -8.63 8.15
N CYS A 156 8.54 -7.57 8.15
CA CYS A 156 8.74 -6.45 7.26
C CYS A 156 8.69 -5.14 8.03
N ASP A 157 9.76 -4.35 7.94
CA ASP A 157 9.70 -2.94 8.30
C ASP A 157 8.81 -2.14 7.32
N MET A 158 8.42 -0.93 7.73
CA MET A 158 7.54 -0.07 6.97
C MET A 158 8.24 1.10 6.27
N ASP A 159 8.73 2.10 7.00
CA ASP A 159 9.26 3.34 6.40
C ASP A 159 10.68 3.14 5.88
N GLY A 160 10.91 3.34 4.57
CA GLY A 160 12.22 3.05 3.98
C GLY A 160 12.38 1.59 3.54
N THR A 161 11.37 0.75 3.82
CA THR A 161 11.31 -0.66 3.42
C THR A 161 10.05 -0.98 2.60
N LEU A 162 8.87 -1.04 3.23
CA LEU A 162 7.59 -1.28 2.56
C LEU A 162 7.04 -0.04 1.85
N LEU A 163 7.27 1.13 2.44
CA LEU A 163 6.90 2.42 1.88
C LEU A 163 8.08 2.97 1.07
N ASN A 164 7.79 3.37 -0.16
CA ASN A 164 8.72 4.10 -1.00
C ASN A 164 8.91 5.55 -0.50
N SER A 165 9.79 6.32 -1.17
CA SER A 165 10.09 7.71 -0.81
C SER A 165 8.87 8.67 -0.85
N LYS A 166 7.75 8.24 -1.45
CA LYS A 166 6.49 8.98 -1.52
C LYS A 166 5.47 8.51 -0.48
N SER A 167 5.91 7.75 0.53
CA SER A 167 5.06 7.14 1.56
C SER A 167 3.94 6.26 0.99
N LYS A 168 4.23 5.53 -0.10
CA LYS A 168 3.27 4.62 -0.77
C LYS A 168 3.84 3.22 -0.90
N ILE A 169 2.96 2.23 -0.90
CA ILE A 169 3.29 0.85 -1.26
C ILE A 169 3.12 0.71 -2.78
N SER A 170 4.11 0.18 -3.47
CA SER A 170 4.01 -0.04 -4.92
C SER A 170 3.09 -1.21 -5.24
N LYS A 171 2.55 -1.25 -6.46
CA LYS A 171 1.71 -2.37 -6.93
C LYS A 171 2.49 -3.68 -6.96
N SER A 172 3.76 -3.64 -7.36
CA SER A 172 4.64 -4.80 -7.42
C SER A 172 4.85 -5.41 -6.03
N THR A 173 5.24 -4.57 -5.05
CA THR A 173 5.41 -4.99 -3.66
C THR A 173 4.11 -5.54 -3.07
N ALA A 174 2.98 -4.88 -3.31
CA ALA A 174 1.68 -5.38 -2.83
C ALA A 174 1.30 -6.73 -3.46
N ALA A 175 1.57 -6.93 -4.76
CA ALA A 175 1.32 -8.20 -5.43
C ALA A 175 2.21 -9.32 -4.86
N ALA A 176 3.50 -9.04 -4.66
CA ALA A 176 4.45 -10.00 -4.10
C ALA A 176 4.06 -10.39 -2.65
N LEU A 177 3.63 -9.45 -1.81
CA LEU A 177 3.17 -9.77 -0.46
C LEU A 177 1.89 -10.62 -0.46
N LYS A 178 0.93 -10.34 -1.33
CA LYS A 178 -0.28 -11.18 -1.49
C LYS A 178 0.08 -12.58 -1.95
N GLU A 179 1.06 -12.69 -2.85
CA GLU A 179 1.57 -13.96 -3.31
C GLU A 179 2.25 -14.75 -2.18
N ALA A 180 3.04 -14.09 -1.33
CA ALA A 180 3.63 -14.71 -0.14
C ALA A 180 2.54 -15.26 0.81
N VAL A 181 1.51 -14.47 1.09
CA VAL A 181 0.35 -14.91 1.89
C VAL A 181 -0.34 -16.11 1.24
N ARG A 182 -0.56 -16.10 -0.08
CA ARG A 182 -1.17 -17.21 -0.82
C ARG A 182 -0.34 -18.49 -0.76
N ARG A 183 0.98 -18.38 -0.66
CA ARG A 183 1.90 -19.51 -0.45
C ARG A 183 1.94 -20.01 0.99
N GLY A 184 1.18 -19.40 1.89
CA GLY A 184 1.11 -19.77 3.30
C GLY A 184 2.17 -19.11 4.18
N ILE A 185 2.90 -18.12 3.65
CA ILE A 185 3.87 -17.35 4.42
C ILE A 185 3.12 -16.30 5.23
N LYS A 186 3.32 -16.30 6.55
CA LYS A 186 2.73 -15.30 7.43
C LYS A 186 3.55 -14.01 7.34
N VAL A 187 2.99 -12.98 6.72
CA VAL A 187 3.61 -11.65 6.70
C VAL A 187 3.24 -10.90 7.98
N VAL A 188 4.23 -10.32 8.64
CA VAL A 188 4.12 -9.62 9.92
C VAL A 188 4.83 -8.28 9.82
N ILE A 189 4.16 -7.20 10.21
CA ILE A 189 4.75 -5.85 10.21
C ILE A 189 5.49 -5.59 11.53
N ALA A 190 6.67 -5.00 11.43
CA ALA A 190 7.47 -4.54 12.56
C ALA A 190 7.91 -3.08 12.36
N THR A 191 7.27 -2.11 13.04
CA THR A 191 7.42 -0.69 12.69
C THR A 191 7.40 0.26 13.89
N GLY A 192 7.88 1.49 13.67
CA GLY A 192 7.72 2.62 14.59
C GLY A 192 6.33 3.26 14.62
N LYS A 193 5.48 2.92 13.63
CA LYS A 193 4.11 3.42 13.46
C LYS A 193 3.11 2.73 14.38
N THR A 194 1.95 3.38 14.56
CA THR A 194 0.77 2.73 15.17
C THR A 194 0.10 1.76 14.21
N ARG A 195 -0.63 0.77 14.74
CA ARG A 195 -1.37 -0.20 13.92
C ARG A 195 -2.37 0.46 12.96
N PRO A 196 -3.17 1.47 13.37
CA PRO A 196 -4.06 2.17 12.44
C PRO A 196 -3.32 2.80 11.26
N ALA A 197 -2.16 3.42 11.49
CA ALA A 197 -1.36 4.00 10.41
C ALA A 197 -0.94 2.94 9.37
N VAL A 198 -0.52 1.77 9.84
CA VAL A 198 -0.20 0.64 8.96
C VAL A 198 -1.43 0.17 8.17
N ILE A 199 -2.57 0.02 8.85
CA ILE A 199 -3.83 -0.38 8.20
C ILE A 199 -4.21 0.63 7.10
N THR A 200 -4.17 1.93 7.40
CA THR A 200 -4.46 2.99 6.42
C THR A 200 -3.56 2.91 5.19
N ALA A 201 -2.25 2.73 5.37
CA ALA A 201 -1.32 2.60 4.26
C ALA A 201 -1.63 1.36 3.40
N CYS A 202 -1.84 0.21 4.04
CA CYS A 202 -2.13 -1.06 3.40
C CYS A 202 -3.50 -1.09 2.70
N GLN A 203 -4.47 -0.29 3.16
CA GLN A 203 -5.83 -0.28 2.63
C GLN A 203 -5.86 0.16 1.16
N SER A 204 -5.03 1.16 0.79
CA SER A 204 -4.97 1.71 -0.56
C SER A 204 -4.54 0.71 -1.64
N VAL A 205 -3.86 -0.37 -1.24
CA VAL A 205 -3.34 -1.43 -2.12
C VAL A 205 -3.98 -2.79 -1.86
N GLY A 206 -5.04 -2.82 -1.04
CA GLY A 206 -5.80 -4.04 -0.73
C GLY A 206 -4.98 -5.08 0.03
N LEU A 207 -4.09 -4.64 0.92
CA LEU A 207 -3.34 -5.52 1.84
C LEU A 207 -4.02 -5.66 3.21
N VAL A 208 -5.26 -5.16 3.36
CA VAL A 208 -6.05 -5.25 4.59
C VAL A 208 -7.07 -6.39 4.49
N GLY A 209 -7.25 -7.14 5.57
CA GLY A 209 -8.27 -8.19 5.71
C GLY A 209 -7.70 -9.57 6.02
N GLU A 210 -8.56 -10.58 6.09
CA GLU A 210 -8.19 -11.96 6.47
C GLU A 210 -7.21 -12.61 5.49
N THR A 211 -7.30 -12.26 4.21
CA THR A 211 -6.39 -12.72 3.15
C THR A 211 -5.29 -11.71 2.83
N GLY A 212 -5.21 -10.62 3.62
CA GLY A 212 -4.22 -9.55 3.49
C GLY A 212 -3.01 -9.75 4.39
N VAL A 213 -2.19 -8.70 4.49
CA VAL A 213 -1.02 -8.62 5.36
C VAL A 213 -1.41 -8.15 6.76
N ILE A 214 -2.40 -7.24 6.87
CA ILE A 214 -2.75 -6.63 8.16
C ILE A 214 -4.26 -6.49 8.38
N SER A 215 -4.66 -6.64 9.64
CA SER A 215 -6.01 -6.42 10.14
C SER A 215 -5.94 -6.13 11.65
N ASN A 216 -7.08 -5.83 12.27
CA ASN A 216 -7.16 -5.72 13.73
C ASN A 216 -6.90 -7.04 14.48
N ALA A 217 -6.91 -8.18 13.78
CA ALA A 217 -6.61 -9.50 14.34
C ALA A 217 -5.20 -10.00 13.97
N SER A 218 -4.45 -9.24 13.16
CA SER A 218 -3.12 -9.66 12.72
C SER A 218 -2.08 -9.46 13.82
N PRO A 219 -1.12 -10.38 13.97
CA PRO A 219 0.04 -10.16 14.82
C PRO A 219 0.94 -9.05 14.24
N GLY A 220 1.73 -8.40 15.09
CA GLY A 220 2.68 -7.39 14.66
C GLY A 220 3.38 -6.67 15.81
N VAL A 221 4.47 -5.99 15.47
CA VAL A 221 5.30 -5.21 16.37
C VAL A 221 5.16 -3.75 15.98
N PHE A 222 4.65 -2.91 16.89
CA PHE A 222 4.30 -1.53 16.60
C PHE A 222 4.95 -0.59 17.60
N VAL A 223 4.98 0.70 17.26
CA VAL A 223 5.52 1.75 18.13
C VAL A 223 6.93 1.39 18.63
N GLN A 224 7.82 0.99 17.72
CA GLN A 224 9.22 0.62 18.01
C GLN A 224 9.35 -0.63 18.92
N GLY A 225 8.35 -1.51 18.93
CA GLY A 225 8.32 -2.68 19.80
C GLY A 225 7.75 -2.46 21.20
N LEU A 226 7.30 -1.23 21.49
CA LEU A 226 6.60 -0.90 22.73
C LEU A 226 5.20 -1.50 22.81
N LEU A 227 4.63 -1.91 21.68
CA LEU A 227 3.33 -2.57 21.62
C LEU A 227 3.42 -3.77 20.68
N VAL A 228 3.16 -4.96 21.21
CA VAL A 228 3.20 -6.21 20.43
C VAL A 228 1.83 -6.87 20.49
N TYR A 229 1.28 -7.12 19.32
CA TYR A 229 0.07 -7.90 19.12
C TYR A 229 0.47 -9.32 18.70
N GLY A 230 0.04 -10.32 19.47
CA GLY A 230 0.22 -11.73 19.20
C GLY A 230 -0.91 -12.31 18.34
N GLN A 231 -1.16 -13.61 18.48
CA GLN A 231 -2.23 -14.29 17.74
C GLN A 231 -3.59 -13.64 18.00
N HIS A 232 -4.42 -13.56 16.96
CA HIS A 232 -5.76 -12.97 16.98
C HIS A 232 -5.82 -11.50 17.44
N GLY A 233 -4.71 -10.76 17.31
CA GLY A 233 -4.66 -9.33 17.66
C GLY A 233 -4.67 -9.07 19.16
N LYS A 234 -4.29 -10.05 19.99
CA LYS A 234 -4.18 -9.88 21.44
C LYS A 234 -2.91 -9.08 21.76
N VAL A 235 -3.02 -8.06 22.62
CA VAL A 235 -1.83 -7.39 23.17
C VAL A 235 -1.10 -8.38 24.10
N ILE A 236 0.14 -8.73 23.74
CA ILE A 236 1.00 -9.63 24.53
C ILE A 236 2.13 -8.87 25.23
N HIS A 237 2.45 -7.67 24.75
CA HIS A 237 3.41 -6.78 25.38
C HIS A 237 2.97 -5.33 25.19
N SER A 238 3.06 -4.54 26.26
CA SER A 238 2.96 -3.09 26.21
C SER A 238 3.91 -2.48 27.22
N GLN A 239 4.72 -1.52 26.78
CA GLN A 239 5.60 -0.75 27.65
C GLN A 239 5.22 0.73 27.55
N ILE A 240 5.02 1.35 28.71
CA ILE A 240 4.60 2.75 28.83
C ILE A 240 5.68 3.59 29.50
N LEU A 241 5.68 4.88 29.21
CA LEU A 241 6.48 5.87 29.92
C LEU A 241 5.96 6.06 31.34
N SER A 242 6.85 6.40 32.27
CA SER A 242 6.42 6.75 33.62
C SER A 242 5.57 8.03 33.58
N PRO A 243 4.60 8.17 34.50
CA PRO A 243 3.81 9.39 34.62
C PRO A 243 4.67 10.65 34.76
N ASP A 244 5.78 10.59 35.49
CA ASP A 244 6.69 11.73 35.68
C ASP A 244 7.30 12.21 34.36
N VAL A 245 7.70 11.30 33.47
CA VAL A 245 8.24 11.66 32.15
C VAL A 245 7.13 12.29 31.29
N CYS A 246 5.93 11.72 31.32
CA CYS A 246 4.76 12.26 30.62
C CYS A 246 4.43 13.68 31.11
N ILE A 247 4.35 13.89 32.42
CA ILE A 247 4.07 15.18 33.05
C ILE A 247 5.07 16.22 32.56
N LYS A 248 6.36 15.94 32.73
CA LYS A 248 7.43 16.85 32.33
C LYS A 248 7.35 17.22 30.85
N ALA A 249 7.14 16.23 29.98
CA ALA A 249 7.13 16.46 28.54
C ALA A 249 5.93 17.28 28.08
N PHE A 250 4.75 16.96 28.58
CA PHE A 250 3.53 17.69 28.27
C PHE A 250 3.51 19.10 28.87
N GLN A 251 4.06 19.30 30.07
CA GLN A 251 4.24 20.64 30.66
C GLN A 251 5.22 21.47 29.85
N TYR A 252 6.39 20.91 29.49
CA TYR A 252 7.36 21.57 28.61
C TYR A 252 6.74 21.95 27.26
N SER A 253 5.93 21.05 26.67
CA SER A 253 5.19 21.32 25.43
C SER A 253 4.26 22.53 25.55
N LEU A 254 3.52 22.65 26.66
CA LEU A 254 2.64 23.80 26.92
C LEU A 254 3.41 25.10 27.13
N GLU A 255 4.44 25.06 27.99
CA GLU A 255 5.23 26.22 28.38
C GLU A 255 5.98 26.82 27.18
N GLU A 256 6.63 25.97 26.40
CA GLU A 256 7.40 26.37 25.22
C GLU A 256 6.56 26.45 23.95
N ARG A 257 5.26 26.12 24.03
CA ARG A 257 4.33 25.97 22.89
C ARG A 257 4.90 25.11 21.76
N ARG A 258 5.61 24.03 22.12
CA ARG A 258 6.21 23.09 21.17
C ARG A 258 5.30 21.90 20.93
N PRO A 259 4.98 21.54 19.67
CA PRO A 259 4.07 20.45 19.38
C PRO A 259 4.64 19.12 19.86
N LEU A 260 3.82 18.39 20.63
CA LEU A 260 4.14 17.08 21.19
C LEU A 260 2.97 16.14 20.96
N LEU A 261 3.26 14.98 20.38
CA LEU A 261 2.29 13.91 20.20
C LEU A 261 2.56 12.76 21.17
N GLY A 262 1.57 12.39 21.97
CA GLY A 262 1.57 11.17 22.75
C GLY A 262 0.88 10.02 22.02
N PHE A 263 1.50 8.85 22.07
CA PHE A 263 0.99 7.61 21.48
C PHE A 263 0.43 6.73 22.60
N SER A 264 -0.83 6.30 22.45
CA SER A 264 -1.55 5.47 23.42
C SER A 264 -2.36 4.38 22.72
N GLY A 265 -1.69 3.26 22.41
CA GLY A 265 -2.28 2.15 21.65
C GLY A 265 -2.57 2.57 20.21
N ASP A 266 -3.84 2.46 19.82
CA ASP A 266 -4.34 2.84 18.49
C ASP A 266 -4.77 4.33 18.44
N ARG A 267 -4.49 5.12 19.48
CA ARG A 267 -4.85 6.54 19.60
C ARG A 267 -3.64 7.43 19.80
N THR A 268 -3.79 8.70 19.45
CA THR A 268 -2.77 9.73 19.67
C THR A 268 -3.39 10.94 20.36
N VAL A 269 -2.62 11.66 21.16
CA VAL A 269 -3.09 12.78 21.99
C VAL A 269 -2.09 13.93 22.01
N THR A 270 -2.59 15.16 21.97
CA THR A 270 -1.83 16.41 22.10
C THR A 270 -2.55 17.34 23.07
N LEU A 271 -1.90 18.41 23.52
CA LEU A 271 -2.54 19.44 24.36
C LEU A 271 -3.07 20.63 23.56
N PHE A 272 -2.66 20.77 22.31
CA PHE A 272 -3.13 21.82 21.42
C PHE A 272 -2.97 21.44 19.95
N GLU A 273 -3.78 22.07 19.11
CA GLU A 273 -3.70 21.95 17.66
C GLU A 273 -2.43 22.61 17.13
N HIS A 274 -1.79 21.96 16.15
CA HIS A 274 -0.59 22.48 15.50
C HIS A 274 -0.38 21.81 14.14
N ASP A 275 0.03 22.57 13.12
CA ASP A 275 0.21 22.07 11.75
C ASP A 275 1.18 20.88 11.67
N LEU A 276 2.27 20.91 12.45
CA LEU A 276 3.22 19.78 12.53
C LEU A 276 2.61 18.51 13.15
N ILE A 277 1.63 18.63 14.05
CA ILE A 277 0.90 17.46 14.56
C ILE A 277 -0.04 16.92 13.48
N ASP A 278 -0.70 17.82 12.74
CA ASP A 278 -1.57 17.47 11.62
C ASP A 278 -0.81 16.83 10.45
N ALA A 279 0.45 17.21 10.24
CA ALA A 279 1.34 16.59 9.28
C ALA A 279 1.61 15.11 9.60
N LEU A 280 1.69 14.72 10.88
CA LEU A 280 1.84 13.30 11.27
C LEU A 280 0.62 12.47 10.86
N HIS A 281 -0.58 13.05 10.93
CA HIS A 281 -1.79 12.39 10.45
C HIS A 281 -1.84 12.32 8.91
N THR A 282 -1.57 13.43 8.23
CA THR A 282 -1.78 13.54 6.78
C THR A 282 -0.66 12.95 5.93
N ILE A 283 0.59 12.96 6.41
CA ILE A 283 1.77 12.48 5.70
C ILE A 283 2.17 11.07 6.19
N TYR A 284 2.16 10.86 7.51
CA TYR A 284 2.60 9.61 8.13
C TYR A 284 1.45 8.67 8.49
N MET A 285 0.21 9.07 8.19
CA MET A 285 -1.02 8.29 8.38
C MET A 285 -1.30 7.94 9.85
N GLU A 286 -0.64 8.61 10.81
CA GLU A 286 -0.93 8.39 12.22
C GLU A 286 -2.37 8.78 12.55
N PRO A 287 -2.99 8.22 13.61
CA PRO A 287 -4.30 8.66 14.06
C PRO A 287 -4.32 10.17 14.27
N LYS A 288 -5.44 10.81 13.88
CA LYS A 288 -5.65 12.23 14.16
C LYS A 288 -5.60 12.44 15.68
N ALA A 289 -4.74 13.35 16.12
CA ALA A 289 -4.52 13.60 17.53
C ALA A 289 -5.79 14.14 18.21
N GLU A 290 -6.16 13.53 19.33
CA GLU A 290 -7.16 14.06 20.24
C GLU A 290 -6.53 15.22 21.03
N VAL A 291 -7.23 16.36 21.11
CA VAL A 291 -6.77 17.51 21.91
C VAL A 291 -7.29 17.36 23.34
N ALA A 292 -6.41 17.02 24.27
CA ALA A 292 -6.74 16.89 25.68
C ALA A 292 -6.72 18.26 26.39
N PRO A 293 -7.62 18.50 27.37
CA PRO A 293 -7.72 19.78 28.06
C PRO A 293 -6.61 20.02 29.09
N SER A 294 -5.94 18.98 29.58
CA SER A 294 -4.89 19.09 30.59
C SER A 294 -3.99 17.86 30.62
N VAL A 295 -2.82 18.00 31.26
CA VAL A 295 -1.91 16.89 31.52
C VAL A 295 -2.57 15.82 32.39
N ASP A 296 -3.30 16.22 33.43
CA ASP A 296 -4.01 15.29 34.32
C ASP A 296 -5.03 14.44 33.54
N HIS A 297 -5.78 15.05 32.62
CA HIS A 297 -6.69 14.32 31.75
C HIS A 297 -5.95 13.28 30.89
N ILE A 298 -4.76 13.61 30.39
CA ILE A 298 -3.95 12.65 29.63
C ILE A 298 -3.58 11.45 30.51
N LEU A 299 -3.07 11.70 31.72
CA LEU A 299 -2.62 10.62 32.62
C LEU A 299 -3.77 9.71 33.08
N GLU A 300 -4.98 10.24 33.22
CA GLU A 300 -6.16 9.48 33.63
C GLU A 300 -6.74 8.61 32.50
N ASN A 301 -6.57 9.01 31.24
CA ASN A 301 -7.30 8.43 30.11
C ASN A 301 -6.40 7.76 29.05
N TYR A 302 -5.09 7.93 29.14
CA TYR A 302 -4.13 7.46 28.15
C TYR A 302 -2.96 6.74 28.81
N SER A 303 -2.56 5.62 28.20
CA SER A 303 -1.39 4.85 28.58
C SER A 303 -0.28 5.12 27.56
N ILE A 304 0.54 6.13 27.84
CA ILE A 304 1.48 6.67 26.85
C ILE A 304 2.67 5.72 26.65
N GLN A 305 2.78 5.11 25.46
CA GLN A 305 3.95 4.31 25.10
C GLN A 305 5.11 5.19 24.64
N LYS A 306 4.83 6.20 23.82
CA LYS A 306 5.83 7.05 23.16
C LYS A 306 5.38 8.49 23.15
N LEU A 307 6.33 9.41 23.23
CA LEU A 307 6.13 10.83 22.96
C LEU A 307 6.98 11.26 21.77
N LEU A 308 6.48 12.15 20.93
CA LEU A 308 7.19 12.68 19.76
C LEU A 308 7.07 14.20 19.71
N PHE A 309 8.21 14.89 19.80
CA PHE A 309 8.31 16.31 19.46
C PHE A 309 8.60 16.44 17.97
N ALA A 310 7.86 17.30 17.26
CA ALA A 310 8.09 17.61 15.86
C ALA A 310 8.48 19.09 15.72
N ASP A 311 9.59 19.38 15.05
CA ASP A 311 10.03 20.77 14.83
C ASP A 311 11.01 20.80 13.65
N THR A 312 11.45 21.96 13.22
CA THR A 312 12.53 22.04 12.22
C THR A 312 13.78 21.29 12.68
N VAL A 313 14.56 20.76 11.73
CA VAL A 313 15.83 20.05 12.00
C VAL A 313 16.76 20.86 12.91
N ASP A 314 16.82 22.17 12.70
CA ASP A 314 17.63 23.08 13.51
C ASP A 314 17.15 23.15 14.96
N GLN A 315 15.82 23.24 15.16
CA GLN A 315 15.21 23.29 16.48
C GLN A 315 15.40 21.97 17.23
N VAL A 316 15.15 20.83 16.57
CA VAL A 316 15.34 19.51 17.15
C VAL A 316 16.80 19.30 17.56
N SER A 317 17.74 19.54 16.65
CA SER A 317 19.16 19.24 16.90
C SER A 317 19.83 20.17 17.91
N LYS A 318 19.50 21.47 17.92
CA LYS A 318 20.16 22.46 18.79
C LYS A 318 19.51 22.63 20.16
N PHE A 319 18.20 22.41 20.28
CA PHE A 319 17.47 22.75 21.51
C PHE A 319 16.75 21.53 22.11
N ILE A 320 15.86 20.88 21.36
CA ILE A 320 14.97 19.85 21.92
C ILE A 320 15.77 18.60 22.32
N ARG A 321 16.59 18.07 21.41
CA ARG A 321 17.38 16.85 21.67
C ARG A 321 18.39 17.02 22.79
N PRO A 322 19.23 18.08 22.84
CA PRO A 322 20.16 18.28 23.94
C PRO A 322 19.47 18.46 25.30
N TYR A 323 18.34 19.17 25.34
CA TYR A 323 17.55 19.34 26.56
C TYR A 323 17.05 17.98 27.09
N TRP A 324 16.34 17.22 26.25
CA TRP A 324 15.73 15.95 26.67
C TRP A 324 16.76 14.86 26.93
N SER A 325 17.88 14.84 26.21
CA SER A 325 18.98 13.91 26.49
C SER A 325 19.58 14.13 27.89
N LYS A 326 19.50 15.36 28.42
CA LYS A 326 19.96 15.69 29.77
C LYS A 326 18.87 15.49 30.82
N GLU A 327 17.64 15.88 30.53
CA GLU A 327 16.52 15.90 31.49
C GLU A 327 16.02 14.50 31.87
N LEU A 328 16.09 13.53 30.95
CA LEU A 328 15.53 12.19 31.17
C LEU A 328 16.35 11.32 32.13
N GLY A 329 17.68 11.54 32.22
CA GLY A 329 18.57 10.64 32.96
C GLY A 329 18.36 9.17 32.55
N ASP A 330 18.15 8.29 33.54
CA ASP A 330 17.87 6.86 33.32
C ASP A 330 16.38 6.53 33.21
N ALA A 331 15.48 7.52 33.26
CA ALA A 331 14.03 7.29 33.29
C ALA A 331 13.44 6.91 31.92
N ALA A 332 14.05 7.40 30.83
CA ALA A 332 13.63 7.15 29.46
C ALA A 332 14.79 7.40 28.50
N ARG A 333 14.61 7.04 27.22
CA ARG A 333 15.59 7.28 26.16
C ARG A 333 15.05 8.25 25.14
N VAL A 334 15.96 9.07 24.62
CA VAL A 334 15.76 9.84 23.41
C VAL A 334 16.18 9.00 22.21
N VAL A 335 15.29 8.86 21.22
CA VAL A 335 15.62 8.28 19.92
C VAL A 335 15.17 9.22 18.80
N GLN A 336 15.78 9.09 17.63
CA GLN A 336 15.53 9.98 16.51
C GLN A 336 15.61 9.20 15.20
N ALA A 337 14.46 8.92 14.60
CA ALA A 337 14.38 8.27 13.29
C ALA A 337 14.41 9.28 12.14
N GLN A 338 13.78 10.45 12.33
CA GLN A 338 13.76 11.55 11.37
C GLN A 338 14.46 12.79 11.96
N SER A 339 15.18 13.54 11.12
CA SER A 339 16.01 14.65 11.59
C SER A 339 15.23 15.82 12.23
N ASP A 340 13.94 15.89 11.95
CA ASP A 340 12.95 16.88 12.41
C ASP A 340 11.98 16.31 13.48
N MET A 341 12.21 15.09 13.96
CA MET A 341 11.37 14.45 14.98
C MET A 341 12.19 13.83 16.10
N LEU A 342 11.92 14.24 17.34
CA LEU A 342 12.51 13.64 18.52
C LEU A 342 11.51 12.73 19.21
N GLU A 343 11.87 11.47 19.44
CA GLU A 343 11.04 10.53 20.19
C GLU A 343 11.60 10.31 21.60
N ILE A 344 10.70 10.23 22.57
CA ILE A 344 10.99 9.78 23.93
C ILE A 344 10.28 8.45 24.14
N ILE A 345 11.05 7.44 24.49
CA ILE A 345 10.59 6.06 24.68
C ILE A 345 11.09 5.48 26.00
N PRO A 346 10.39 4.48 26.58
CA PRO A 346 10.87 3.71 27.71
C PRO A 346 12.24 3.05 27.45
N VAL A 347 13.02 2.86 28.51
CA VAL A 347 14.32 2.17 28.43
C VAL A 347 14.13 0.69 28.12
N GLY A 348 15.02 0.12 27.29
CA GLY A 348 15.09 -1.32 27.03
C GLY A 348 14.16 -1.83 25.93
N ALA A 349 13.40 -0.94 25.28
CA ALA A 349 12.57 -1.29 24.12
C ALA A 349 13.35 -1.27 22.81
N SER A 350 13.06 -2.21 21.94
CA SER A 350 13.54 -2.25 20.56
C SER A 350 12.60 -3.09 19.68
N LYS A 351 12.69 -2.93 18.35
CA LYS A 351 11.98 -3.82 17.41
C LYS A 351 12.43 -5.27 17.59
N GLY A 352 13.72 -5.52 17.72
CA GLY A 352 14.27 -6.87 17.94
C GLY A 352 13.69 -7.55 19.18
N LYS A 353 13.58 -6.81 20.31
CA LYS A 353 12.96 -7.34 21.52
C LYS A 353 11.47 -7.64 21.32
N GLY A 354 10.74 -6.74 20.67
CA GLY A 354 9.32 -6.94 20.34
C GLY A 354 9.11 -8.15 19.41
N VAL A 355 9.96 -8.32 18.40
CA VAL A 355 9.96 -9.47 17.50
C VAL A 355 10.24 -10.77 18.25
N SER A 356 11.23 -10.79 19.14
CA SER A 356 11.54 -11.97 19.95
C SER A 356 10.34 -12.43 20.79
N LEU A 357 9.64 -11.49 21.44
CA LEU A 357 8.41 -11.78 22.19
C LEU A 357 7.30 -12.30 21.27
N LEU A 358 7.16 -11.71 20.08
CA LEU A 358 6.16 -12.13 19.10
C LEU A 358 6.42 -13.56 18.58
N LEU A 359 7.64 -13.88 18.20
CA LEU A 359 7.99 -15.22 17.71
C LEU A 359 7.74 -16.29 18.78
N GLN A 360 8.01 -15.97 20.04
CA GLN A 360 7.68 -16.85 21.17
C GLN A 360 6.17 -17.12 21.29
N ASP A 361 5.32 -16.10 21.17
CA ASP A 361 3.84 -16.25 21.18
C ASP A 361 3.31 -17.01 19.95
N LEU A 362 3.97 -16.83 18.80
CA LEU A 362 3.63 -17.55 17.57
C LEU A 362 4.13 -19.00 17.57
N GLY A 363 5.04 -19.38 18.48
CA GLY A 363 5.68 -20.70 18.49
C GLY A 363 6.54 -20.95 17.25
N VAL A 364 7.17 -19.90 16.71
CA VAL A 364 8.00 -19.95 15.49
C VAL A 364 9.47 -19.82 15.88
N HIS A 365 10.32 -20.71 15.37
CA HIS A 365 11.76 -20.61 15.61
C HIS A 365 12.37 -19.52 14.71
N PRO A 366 13.34 -18.71 15.18
CA PRO A 366 13.93 -17.64 14.37
C PRO A 366 14.49 -18.10 13.02
N ASP A 367 15.03 -19.32 12.92
CA ASP A 367 15.52 -19.91 11.66
C ASP A 367 14.43 -20.06 10.58
N GLU A 368 13.16 -20.08 10.96
CA GLU A 368 12.01 -20.17 10.06
C GLU A 368 11.49 -18.78 9.64
N VAL A 369 12.26 -17.73 9.91
CA VAL A 369 11.86 -16.34 9.71
C VAL A 369 12.83 -15.65 8.76
N MET A 370 12.27 -14.94 7.78
CA MET A 370 12.99 -13.94 7.00
C MET A 370 12.56 -12.55 7.47
N ALA A 371 13.49 -11.60 7.60
CA ALA A 371 13.19 -10.22 7.92
C ALA A 371 13.75 -9.27 6.86
N ILE A 372 13.02 -8.19 6.56
CA ILE A 372 13.45 -7.13 5.64
C ILE A 372 13.37 -5.79 6.38
N GLY A 373 14.44 -4.99 6.31
CA GLY A 373 14.52 -3.66 6.93
C GLY A 373 15.59 -2.77 6.29
N ASP A 374 15.68 -1.53 6.75
CA ASP A 374 16.63 -0.55 6.21
C ASP A 374 17.26 0.34 7.30
N GLY A 375 16.56 0.59 8.41
CA GLY A 375 17.02 1.49 9.48
C GLY A 375 17.94 0.84 10.50
N GLU A 376 18.64 1.65 11.31
CA GLU A 376 19.46 1.16 12.43
C GLU A 376 18.60 0.44 13.50
N ASN A 377 17.34 0.84 13.65
CA ASN A 377 16.37 0.19 14.54
C ASN A 377 15.93 -1.21 14.06
N ASP A 378 16.31 -1.62 12.85
CA ASP A 378 16.05 -2.97 12.32
C ASP A 378 17.19 -3.94 12.58
N ILE A 379 18.39 -3.46 12.96
CA ILE A 379 19.60 -4.29 13.13
C ILE A 379 19.34 -5.50 14.04
N GLU A 380 18.76 -5.28 15.22
CA GLU A 380 18.47 -6.35 16.17
C GLU A 380 17.44 -7.36 15.63
N MET A 381 16.48 -6.91 14.81
CA MET A 381 15.51 -7.80 14.17
C MET A 381 16.17 -8.63 13.08
N LEU A 382 17.01 -8.03 12.23
CA LEU A 382 17.70 -8.72 11.14
C LEU A 382 18.70 -9.76 11.68
N GLN A 383 19.43 -9.45 12.76
CA GLN A 383 20.37 -10.39 13.39
C GLN A 383 19.68 -11.52 14.15
N LEU A 384 18.44 -11.34 14.57
CA LEU A 384 17.69 -12.32 15.36
C LEU A 384 17.20 -13.49 14.52
N VAL A 385 16.87 -13.26 13.24
CA VAL A 385 16.17 -14.21 12.38
C VAL A 385 17.13 -15.07 11.55
N GLY A 386 16.61 -16.14 10.95
CA GLY A 386 17.39 -17.04 10.10
C GLY A 386 17.88 -16.41 8.80
N TRP A 387 17.22 -15.36 8.32
CA TRP A 387 17.65 -14.63 7.12
C TRP A 387 17.24 -13.15 7.18
N GLY A 388 18.22 -12.27 7.41
CA GLY A 388 18.06 -10.82 7.40
C GLY A 388 18.40 -10.22 6.04
N VAL A 389 17.48 -9.45 5.46
CA VAL A 389 17.66 -8.76 4.18
C VAL A 389 17.61 -7.24 4.40
N ALA A 390 18.62 -6.53 3.89
CA ALA A 390 18.65 -5.08 3.93
C ALA A 390 18.29 -4.44 2.58
N MET A 391 17.51 -3.36 2.62
CA MET A 391 17.22 -2.53 1.44
C MET A 391 18.45 -1.69 1.08
N ARG A 392 18.72 -1.47 -0.23
CA ARG A 392 19.90 -0.68 -0.66
C ARG A 392 19.95 0.75 -0.12
N ASN A 393 18.80 1.35 0.17
CA ASN A 393 18.69 2.68 0.78
C ASN A 393 18.93 2.69 2.30
N GLY A 394 19.18 1.53 2.91
CA GLY A 394 19.34 1.39 4.35
C GLY A 394 20.64 1.98 4.89
N ALA A 395 20.68 2.10 6.22
CA ALA A 395 21.83 2.61 6.93
C ALA A 395 23.07 1.71 6.69
N PRO A 396 24.29 2.27 6.62
CA PRO A 396 25.50 1.49 6.43
C PRO A 396 25.69 0.37 7.45
N ALA A 397 25.30 0.60 8.71
CA ALA A 397 25.35 -0.41 9.77
C ALA A 397 24.37 -1.57 9.51
N THR A 398 23.18 -1.29 8.99
CA THR A 398 22.15 -2.28 8.65
C THR A 398 22.56 -3.12 7.43
N LEU A 399 23.10 -2.48 6.38
CA LEU A 399 23.63 -3.17 5.20
C LEU A 399 24.78 -4.13 5.53
N ALA A 400 25.63 -3.77 6.51
CA ALA A 400 26.81 -4.52 6.89
C ALA A 400 26.51 -5.81 7.66
N ILE A 401 25.34 -5.91 8.31
CA ILE A 401 24.97 -7.07 9.14
C ILE A 401 23.99 -8.03 8.46
N ALA A 402 23.39 -7.63 7.33
CA ALA A 402 22.38 -8.42 6.65
C ALA A 402 22.99 -9.57 5.84
N ASP A 403 22.30 -10.71 5.78
CA ASP A 403 22.69 -11.88 4.99
C ASP A 403 22.58 -11.63 3.48
N ALA A 404 21.65 -10.75 3.09
CA ALA A 404 21.47 -10.33 1.71
C ALA A 404 21.07 -8.85 1.60
N GLN A 405 21.29 -8.30 0.41
CA GLN A 405 20.85 -6.96 0.03
C GLN A 405 20.03 -7.04 -1.25
N VAL A 406 19.02 -6.17 -1.35
CA VAL A 406 18.13 -6.03 -2.50
C VAL A 406 18.06 -4.57 -2.93
N GLY A 407 17.32 -4.27 -4.01
CA GLY A 407 17.05 -2.90 -4.47
C GLY A 407 16.49 -1.99 -3.37
N SER A 408 16.43 -0.69 -3.65
CA SER A 408 15.84 0.24 -2.69
C SER A 408 14.32 0.08 -2.59
N ASN A 409 13.73 0.72 -1.60
CA ASN A 409 12.27 0.84 -1.46
C ASN A 409 11.58 1.53 -2.65
N ASP A 410 12.30 2.37 -3.39
CA ASP A 410 11.83 2.97 -4.65
C ASP A 410 11.95 2.02 -5.87
N GLU A 411 12.68 0.91 -5.72
CA GLU A 411 12.94 -0.09 -6.76
C GLU A 411 12.26 -1.43 -6.49
N ASP A 412 11.25 -1.45 -5.62
CA ASP A 412 10.50 -2.65 -5.25
C ASP A 412 11.37 -3.75 -4.62
N GLY A 413 12.36 -3.38 -3.78
CA GLY A 413 13.29 -4.33 -3.14
C GLY A 413 12.61 -5.47 -2.36
N ILE A 414 11.41 -5.27 -1.79
CA ILE A 414 10.63 -6.36 -1.18
C ILE A 414 10.19 -7.39 -2.22
N ALA A 415 9.69 -6.95 -3.38
CA ALA A 415 9.30 -7.86 -4.45
C ALA A 415 10.50 -8.66 -4.94
N GLU A 416 11.66 -8.01 -5.10
CA GLU A 416 12.92 -8.67 -5.42
C GLU A 416 13.31 -9.72 -4.37
N ALA A 417 13.23 -9.37 -3.08
CA ALA A 417 13.57 -10.29 -1.98
C ALA A 417 12.66 -11.53 -1.98
N LEU A 418 11.35 -11.32 -2.15
CA LEU A 418 10.35 -12.38 -2.19
C LEU A 418 10.58 -13.34 -3.35
N GLU A 419 10.81 -12.81 -4.56
CA GLU A 419 11.10 -13.61 -5.75
C GLU A 419 12.39 -14.42 -5.59
N LYS A 420 13.46 -13.81 -5.06
CA LYS A 420 14.76 -14.48 -4.90
C LYS A 420 14.76 -15.56 -3.82
N PHE A 421 14.16 -15.27 -2.66
CA PHE A 421 14.39 -16.03 -1.44
C PHE A 421 13.18 -16.82 -0.94
N LEU A 422 11.95 -16.45 -1.32
CA LEU A 422 10.73 -17.14 -0.86
C LEU A 422 10.01 -17.93 -1.96
N PHE A 423 10.13 -17.53 -3.22
CA PHE A 423 9.32 -18.11 -4.30
C PHE A 423 10.01 -19.19 -5.13
N THR A 424 11.28 -19.46 -4.86
CA THR A 424 12.18 -20.35 -5.58
C THR A 424 12.11 -21.84 -5.21
#